data_AF-A0A955KTE7-F1
#
_entry.id   AF-A0A955KTE7-F1
#
_cell.length_a   1.000
_cell.length_b   1.000
_cell.length_c   1.000
_cell.angle_alpha   90.00
_cell.angle_beta   90.00
_cell.angle_gamma   90.00
#
_symmetry.space_group_name_H-M   'P 1'
#
loop_
_entity.id
_entity.type
_entity.pdbx_description
1 polymer ?
#
loop_
_entity_poly.entity_id
_entity_poly.type
_entity_poly.pdbx_seq_one_letter_code
_entity_poly.pdbx_strand_id
1 'polypeptide(L)'
;MLEQLEQRNMLIVPLDDQRQWYRYHNLFADILRTYLVTTYPERVPVLHQRASHWYEQNGWQSEAIQHALVIEDYGRAADLIEMTWPALFNDYRPATLLGWIKALPEDIVRNRPVLNLGGTWTLLRAGDMEGAEGHLQDAERWFDSDTAESSELVITNRQASRTLSEYIITARIYLSQAQGDWTRAVDYCRRLFELTTEDQYYARGIAEFLAGFSHWAIGDLTVAYQT
;
A
#
# COMPACT_ATOMS: atom_id res chain seq x y z
N MET A 1 30.48 21.02 -10.84
CA MET A 1 31.28 20.18 -9.91
C MET A 1 31.23 18.70 -10.31
N LEU A 2 30.07 18.12 -10.68
CA LEU A 2 29.98 16.73 -11.18
C LEU A 2 30.64 16.51 -12.56
N GLU A 3 30.49 17.45 -13.49
CA GLU A 3 31.20 17.42 -14.80
C GLU A 3 32.73 17.43 -14.66
N GLN A 4 33.25 18.11 -13.62
CA GLN A 4 34.69 18.13 -13.31
C GLN A 4 35.18 16.81 -12.68
N LEU A 5 34.27 16.04 -12.06
CA LEU A 5 34.57 14.70 -11.52
C LEU A 5 34.51 13.63 -12.62
N GLU A 6 33.59 13.78 -13.58
CA GLU A 6 33.51 12.97 -14.80
C GLU A 6 34.81 13.10 -15.63
N GLN A 7 35.27 14.33 -15.87
CA GLN A 7 36.53 14.59 -16.60
C GLN A 7 37.80 14.05 -15.89
N ARG A 8 37.69 13.70 -14.60
CA ARG A 8 38.79 13.13 -13.80
C ARG A 8 38.74 11.60 -13.70
N ASN A 9 37.96 10.92 -14.56
CA ASN A 9 37.79 9.46 -14.56
C ASN A 9 37.40 8.88 -13.18
N MET A 10 36.72 9.65 -12.34
CA MET A 10 36.31 9.18 -11.01
C MET A 10 35.08 8.28 -11.08
N LEU A 11 35.10 7.23 -11.93
CA LEU A 11 34.14 6.12 -11.90
C LEU A 11 32.67 6.57 -11.73
N ILE A 12 32.26 7.67 -12.37
CA ILE A 12 30.88 8.15 -12.37
C ILE A 12 30.34 7.94 -13.78
N VAL A 13 29.10 7.44 -13.88
CA VAL A 13 28.41 7.13 -15.13
C VAL A 13 27.19 8.03 -15.23
N PRO A 14 27.04 8.83 -16.32
CA PRO A 14 25.82 9.59 -16.54
C PRO A 14 24.64 8.64 -16.77
N LEU A 15 23.49 8.99 -16.21
CA LEU A 15 22.23 8.24 -16.32
C LEU A 15 21.28 8.83 -17.36
N ASP A 16 21.58 10.03 -17.86
CA ASP A 16 20.77 10.76 -18.81
C ASP A 16 21.63 11.44 -19.89
N ASP A 17 21.03 11.66 -21.06
CA ASP A 17 21.70 12.34 -22.18
C ASP A 17 21.96 13.83 -21.88
N GLN A 18 21.21 14.40 -20.93
CA GLN A 18 21.34 15.78 -20.45
C GLN A 18 22.39 15.94 -19.33
N ARG A 19 23.01 14.83 -18.89
CA ARG A 19 24.05 14.78 -17.85
C ARG A 19 23.67 15.52 -16.56
N GLN A 20 22.40 15.45 -16.15
CA GLN A 20 21.94 15.96 -14.87
C GLN A 20 22.01 14.87 -13.80
N TRP A 21 21.87 13.61 -14.20
CA TRP A 21 21.83 12.46 -13.32
C TRP A 21 23.11 11.64 -13.46
N TYR A 22 23.75 11.39 -12.33
CA TYR A 22 24.99 10.63 -12.27
C TYR A 22 24.89 9.55 -11.23
N ARG A 23 25.42 8.35 -11.55
CA ARG A 23 25.66 7.30 -10.56
C ARG A 23 27.14 6.99 -10.44
N TYR A 24 27.59 6.58 -9.26
CA TYR A 24 28.88 5.93 -9.14
C TYR A 24 28.84 4.55 -9.83
N HIS A 25 29.96 4.15 -10.41
CA HIS A 25 30.20 2.81 -10.89
C HIS A 25 30.08 1.83 -9.71
N ASN A 26 29.40 0.70 -9.93
CA ASN A 26 29.04 -0.24 -8.87
C ASN A 26 30.22 -0.62 -7.96
N LEU A 27 31.38 -0.96 -8.54
CA LEU A 27 32.59 -1.31 -7.78
C LEU A 27 33.04 -0.20 -6.83
N PHE A 28 32.98 1.06 -7.26
CA PHE A 28 33.38 2.18 -6.41
C PHE A 28 32.33 2.49 -5.35
N ALA A 29 31.04 2.37 -5.69
CA ALA A 29 29.96 2.48 -4.73
C ALA A 29 30.09 1.43 -3.61
N ASP A 30 30.46 0.19 -3.94
CA ASP A 30 30.66 -0.88 -2.97
C ASP A 30 31.87 -0.63 -2.05
N ILE A 31 32.96 -0.08 -2.59
CA ILE A 31 34.12 0.37 -1.80
C ILE A 31 33.69 1.48 -0.83
N LEU A 32 32.97 2.50 -1.32
CA LEU A 32 32.51 3.61 -0.48
C LEU A 32 31.55 3.14 0.62
N ARG A 33 30.64 2.21 0.30
CA ARG A 33 29.73 1.59 1.29
C ARG A 33 30.51 0.82 2.35
N THR A 34 31.47 0.00 1.93
CA THR A 34 32.32 -0.78 2.86
C THR A 34 33.12 0.15 3.78
N TYR A 35 33.71 1.21 3.21
CA TYR A 35 34.44 2.21 3.96
C TYR A 35 33.55 2.96 4.95
N LEU A 36 32.34 3.36 4.54
CA LEU A 36 31.37 4.03 5.39
C LEU A 36 30.98 3.16 6.58
N VAL A 37 30.60 1.90 6.35
CA VAL A 37 30.19 0.96 7.40
C VAL A 37 31.33 0.66 8.37
N THR A 38 32.58 0.59 7.88
CA THR A 38 33.75 0.28 8.71
C THR A 38 34.23 1.48 9.52
N THR A 39 34.19 2.68 8.94
CA THR A 39 34.84 3.87 9.51
C THR A 39 33.86 4.77 10.26
N TYR A 40 32.60 4.83 9.81
CA TYR A 40 31.57 5.70 10.36
C TYR A 40 30.20 4.98 10.43
N PRO A 41 30.11 3.82 11.12
CA PRO A 41 28.86 3.06 11.23
C PRO A 41 27.72 3.91 11.80
N GLU A 42 28.00 4.84 12.70
CA GLU A 42 27.02 5.76 13.31
C GLU A 42 26.38 6.73 12.31
N ARG A 43 27.02 6.98 11.16
CA ARG A 43 26.48 7.85 10.12
C ARG A 43 25.55 7.13 9.16
N VAL A 44 25.60 5.80 9.10
CA VAL A 44 24.79 5.00 8.17
C VAL A 44 23.30 5.28 8.38
N PRO A 45 22.74 5.23 9.61
CA PRO A 45 21.32 5.50 9.81
C PRO A 45 20.91 6.91 9.38
N VAL A 46 21.72 7.92 9.71
CA VAL A 46 21.45 9.32 9.37
C VAL A 46 21.44 9.54 7.85
N LEU A 47 22.34 8.87 7.12
CA LEU A 47 22.39 8.97 5.66
C LEU A 47 21.18 8.32 5.00
N HIS A 48 20.76 7.15 5.49
CA HIS A 48 19.53 6.49 5.02
C HIS A 48 18.28 7.32 5.33
N GLN A 49 18.19 7.94 6.51
CA GLN A 49 17.07 8.83 6.85
C GLN A 49 17.00 10.04 5.90
N ARG A 50 18.14 10.66 5.59
CA ARG A 50 18.22 11.77 4.62
C ARG A 50 17.87 11.33 3.22
N ALA A 51 18.35 10.16 2.79
CA ALA A 51 18.00 9.59 1.49
C ALA A 51 16.50 9.32 1.40
N SER A 52 15.90 8.74 2.44
CA SER A 52 14.45 8.50 2.51
C SER A 52 13.65 9.79 2.34
N HIS A 53 14.01 10.87 3.03
CA HIS A 53 13.37 12.18 2.87
C HIS A 53 13.56 12.78 1.47
N TRP A 54 14.77 12.69 0.93
CA TRP A 54 15.06 13.24 -0.38
C TRP A 54 14.27 12.50 -1.47
N TYR A 55 14.20 11.18 -1.43
CA TYR A 55 13.43 10.38 -2.38
C TYR A 55 11.93 10.67 -2.29
N GLU A 56 11.37 10.75 -1.08
CA GLU A 56 9.97 11.16 -0.85
C GLU A 56 9.68 12.51 -1.52
N GLN A 57 10.50 13.53 -1.25
CA GLN A 57 10.32 14.89 -1.79
C GLN A 57 10.41 14.97 -3.32
N ASN A 58 11.08 14.00 -3.96
CA ASN A 58 11.22 13.94 -5.41
C ASN A 58 10.19 13.01 -6.08
N GLY A 59 9.30 12.36 -5.30
CA GLY A 59 8.27 11.44 -5.81
C GLY A 59 8.72 10.00 -6.01
N TRP A 60 9.86 9.59 -5.46
CA TRP A 60 10.46 8.26 -5.59
C TRP A 60 10.12 7.41 -4.36
N GLN A 61 8.84 7.08 -4.25
CA GLN A 61 8.27 6.55 -3.00
C GLN A 61 8.81 5.16 -2.63
N SER A 62 9.08 4.30 -3.62
CA SER A 62 9.60 2.94 -3.39
C SER A 62 10.98 2.98 -2.74
N GLU A 63 11.86 3.85 -3.24
CA GLU A 63 13.20 4.09 -2.74
C GLU A 63 13.16 4.72 -1.34
N ALA A 64 12.23 5.65 -1.11
CA ALA A 64 12.02 6.25 0.21
C ALA A 64 11.68 5.20 1.28
N ILE A 65 10.78 4.27 0.94
CA ILE A 65 10.37 3.15 1.82
C ILE A 65 11.54 2.21 2.06
N GLN A 66 12.27 1.81 1.01
CA GLN A 66 13.44 0.94 1.15
C GLN A 66 14.49 1.52 2.10
N HIS A 67 14.79 2.82 1.98
CA HIS A 67 15.75 3.47 2.87
C HIS A 67 15.29 3.51 4.33
N ALA A 68 13.99 3.70 4.59
CA ALA A 68 13.42 3.66 5.94
C ALA A 68 13.45 2.24 6.53
N LEU A 69 13.13 1.22 5.74
CA LEU A 69 13.18 -0.19 6.16
C LEU A 69 14.60 -0.65 6.53
N VAL A 70 15.63 -0.20 5.79
CA VAL A 70 17.03 -0.58 6.06
C VAL A 70 17.51 -0.12 7.44
N ILE A 71 16.99 1.00 7.94
CA ILE A 71 17.35 1.52 9.27
C ILE A 71 16.34 1.16 10.35
N GLU A 72 15.40 0.27 10.05
CA GLU A 72 14.34 -0.15 10.96
C GLU A 72 13.48 1.02 11.46
N ASP A 73 13.41 2.12 10.69
CA ASP A 73 12.49 3.23 10.94
C ASP A 73 11.10 2.84 10.42
N TYR A 74 10.51 1.87 11.12
CA TYR A 74 9.26 1.23 10.72
C TYR A 74 8.07 2.18 10.78
N GLY A 75 8.08 3.16 11.68
CA GLY A 75 7.06 4.20 11.75
C GLY A 75 7.01 5.00 10.45
N ARG A 76 8.17 5.50 10.01
CA ARG A 76 8.28 6.22 8.74
C ARG A 76 7.97 5.34 7.54
N ALA A 77 8.47 4.10 7.53
CA ALA A 77 8.17 3.16 6.45
C ALA A 77 6.66 2.94 6.31
N ALA A 78 5.97 2.75 7.43
CA ALA A 78 4.52 2.62 7.46
C ALA A 78 3.81 3.88 6.91
N ASP A 79 4.18 5.08 7.37
CA ASP A 79 3.60 6.34 6.88
C ASP A 79 3.74 6.47 5.35
N LEU A 80 4.94 6.20 4.83
CA LEU A 80 5.21 6.27 3.40
C LEU A 80 4.39 5.24 2.61
N ILE A 81 4.23 4.01 3.11
CA ILE A 81 3.43 2.97 2.47
C ILE A 81 1.95 3.40 2.43
N GLU A 82 1.41 3.92 3.54
CA GLU A 82 0.02 4.37 3.61
C GLU A 82 -0.27 5.53 2.65
N MET A 83 0.66 6.48 2.49
CA MET A 83 0.53 7.57 1.53
C MET A 83 0.50 7.08 0.07
N THR A 84 1.10 5.92 -0.21
CA THR A 84 1.14 5.34 -1.56
C THR A 84 -0.11 4.53 -1.89
N TRP A 85 -0.92 4.19 -0.89
CA TRP A 85 -2.06 3.28 -1.00
C TRP A 85 -3.05 3.62 -2.13
N PRO A 86 -3.50 4.89 -2.31
CA PRO A 86 -4.46 5.22 -3.36
C PRO A 86 -3.91 4.97 -4.78
N ALA A 87 -2.61 5.20 -4.98
CA ALA A 87 -1.94 4.98 -6.26
C ALA A 87 -1.66 3.49 -6.51
N LEU A 88 -1.20 2.75 -5.49
CA LEU A 88 -0.87 1.33 -5.62
C LEU A 88 -2.08 0.44 -5.87
N PHE A 89 -3.26 0.83 -5.38
CA PHE A 89 -4.48 0.08 -5.66
C PHE A 89 -4.85 0.15 -7.14
N ASN A 90 -4.71 1.32 -7.77
CA ASN A 90 -4.99 1.54 -9.19
C ASN A 90 -3.89 0.95 -10.11
N ASP A 91 -2.62 1.07 -9.72
CA ASP A 91 -1.47 0.68 -10.56
C ASP A 91 -1.03 -0.78 -10.43
N TYR A 92 -1.77 -1.60 -9.68
CA TYR A 92 -1.71 -3.07 -9.76
C TYR A 92 -0.32 -3.71 -9.50
N ARG A 93 0.44 -3.23 -8.50
CA ARG A 93 1.72 -3.87 -8.07
C ARG A 93 1.63 -4.58 -6.70
N PRO A 94 0.87 -5.69 -6.58
CA PRO A 94 0.60 -6.34 -5.29
C PRO A 94 1.84 -6.97 -4.62
N ALA A 95 2.80 -7.48 -5.39
CA ALA A 95 3.94 -8.19 -4.83
C ALA A 95 4.88 -7.29 -4.01
N THR A 96 5.14 -6.07 -4.49
CA THR A 96 6.00 -5.10 -3.80
C THR A 96 5.38 -4.65 -2.49
N LEU A 97 4.07 -4.39 -2.50
CA LEU A 97 3.34 -3.97 -1.31
C LEU A 97 3.33 -5.05 -0.22
N LEU A 98 3.10 -6.32 -0.58
CA LEU A 98 3.20 -7.42 0.37
C LEU A 98 4.60 -7.54 0.95
N GLY A 99 5.63 -7.39 0.11
CA GLY A 99 7.02 -7.42 0.54
C GLY A 99 7.31 -6.35 1.60
N TRP A 100 6.78 -5.14 1.41
CA TRP A 100 6.92 -4.07 2.40
C TRP A 100 6.12 -4.32 3.67
N ILE A 101 4.86 -4.73 3.56
CA ILE A 101 4.01 -5.02 4.74
C ILE A 101 4.64 -6.14 5.58
N LYS A 102 5.18 -7.20 4.95
CA LYS A 102 5.88 -8.30 5.64
C LYS A 102 7.20 -7.88 6.27
N ALA A 103 7.81 -6.78 5.83
CA ALA A 103 9.03 -6.24 6.41
C ALA A 103 8.75 -5.36 7.64
N LEU A 104 7.49 -4.99 7.89
CA LEU A 104 7.08 -4.23 9.07
C LEU A 104 6.78 -5.17 10.25
N PRO A 105 7.07 -4.74 11.48
CA PRO A 105 6.60 -5.40 12.69
C PRO A 105 5.07 -5.53 12.74
N GLU A 106 4.59 -6.67 13.23
CA GLU A 106 3.17 -7.00 13.26
C GLU A 106 2.36 -6.04 14.15
N ASP A 107 2.95 -5.52 15.22
CA ASP A 107 2.35 -4.52 16.10
C ASP A 107 2.09 -3.19 15.39
N ILE A 108 2.97 -2.80 14.46
CA ILE A 108 2.77 -1.59 13.65
C ILE A 108 1.67 -1.80 12.60
N VAL A 109 1.67 -2.97 11.96
CA VAL A 109 0.64 -3.30 10.94
C VAL A 109 -0.75 -3.38 11.57
N ARG A 110 -0.90 -4.07 12.70
CA ARG A 110 -2.19 -4.28 13.38
C ARG A 110 -2.88 -2.97 13.77
N ASN A 111 -2.11 -1.95 14.14
CA ASN A 111 -2.63 -0.66 14.56
C ASN A 111 -2.93 0.31 13.40
N ARG A 112 -2.75 -0.13 12.15
CA ARG A 112 -2.82 0.72 10.95
C ARG A 112 -3.82 0.17 9.93
N PRO A 113 -5.00 0.80 9.77
CA PRO A 113 -6.09 0.25 8.96
C PRO A 113 -5.73 0.16 7.46
N VAL A 114 -4.95 1.09 6.93
CA VAL A 114 -4.53 1.07 5.52
C VAL A 114 -3.57 -0.07 5.24
N LEU A 115 -2.63 -0.35 6.15
CA LEU A 115 -1.72 -1.49 6.02
C LEU A 115 -2.48 -2.82 6.12
N ASN A 116 -3.42 -2.94 7.05
CA ASN A 116 -4.28 -4.12 7.16
C ASN A 116 -5.14 -4.33 5.91
N LEU A 117 -5.70 -3.27 5.31
CA LEU A 117 -6.41 -3.38 4.05
C LEU A 117 -5.47 -3.80 2.91
N GLY A 118 -4.24 -3.30 2.89
CA GLY A 118 -3.22 -3.77 1.94
C GLY A 118 -2.86 -5.24 2.08
N GLY A 119 -2.71 -5.71 3.33
CA GLY A 119 -2.55 -7.12 3.64
C GLY A 119 -3.73 -7.94 3.12
N THR A 120 -4.96 -7.53 3.47
CA THR A 120 -6.21 -8.17 3.06
C THR A 120 -6.27 -8.36 1.55
N TRP A 121 -6.18 -7.28 0.78
CA TRP A 121 -6.32 -7.33 -0.68
C TRP A 121 -5.21 -8.12 -1.34
N THR A 122 -4.00 -8.11 -0.77
CA THR A 122 -2.91 -8.88 -1.32
C THR A 122 -3.08 -10.39 -1.05
N LEU A 123 -3.56 -10.75 0.13
CA LEU A 123 -3.83 -12.14 0.51
C LEU A 123 -5.04 -12.71 -0.24
N LEU A 124 -6.11 -11.92 -0.43
CA LEU A 124 -7.25 -12.29 -1.29
C LEU A 124 -6.79 -12.64 -2.71
N ARG A 125 -5.90 -11.84 -3.30
CA ARG A 125 -5.32 -12.10 -4.62
C ARG A 125 -4.41 -13.33 -4.64
N ALA A 126 -3.73 -13.61 -3.53
CA ALA A 126 -2.93 -14.82 -3.37
C ALA A 126 -3.78 -16.08 -3.10
N GLY A 127 -5.09 -15.92 -2.86
CA GLY A 127 -6.02 -17.00 -2.51
C GLY A 127 -5.99 -17.41 -1.04
N ASP A 128 -5.26 -16.68 -0.18
CA ASP A 128 -5.19 -16.91 1.26
C ASP A 128 -6.36 -16.19 1.95
N MET A 129 -7.52 -16.85 1.97
CA MET A 129 -8.75 -16.28 2.53
C MET A 129 -8.70 -16.15 4.06
N GLU A 130 -7.99 -17.06 4.74
CA GLU A 130 -7.87 -17.05 6.21
C GLU A 130 -6.98 -15.89 6.67
N GLY A 131 -5.82 -15.71 6.03
CA GLY A 131 -4.96 -14.57 6.31
C GLY A 131 -5.64 -13.24 5.95
N ALA A 132 -6.39 -13.19 4.84
CA ALA A 132 -7.16 -12.01 4.46
C ALA A 132 -8.24 -11.65 5.49
N GLU A 133 -8.97 -12.64 6.02
CA GLU A 133 -9.97 -12.43 7.06
C GLU A 133 -9.35 -11.83 8.34
N GLY A 134 -8.19 -12.34 8.77
CA GLY A 134 -7.49 -11.81 9.94
C GLY A 134 -7.13 -10.33 9.81
N HIS A 135 -6.51 -9.96 8.68
CA HIS A 135 -6.19 -8.57 8.40
C HIS A 135 -7.43 -7.68 8.25
N LEU A 136 -8.50 -8.19 7.65
CA LEU A 136 -9.74 -7.43 7.47
C LEU A 136 -10.40 -7.12 8.83
N GLN A 137 -10.41 -8.08 9.75
CA GLN A 137 -10.94 -7.87 11.10
C GLN A 137 -10.15 -6.81 11.87
N ASP A 138 -8.82 -6.79 11.72
CA ASP A 138 -8.00 -5.76 12.37
C ASP A 138 -8.24 -4.37 11.76
N ALA A 139 -8.49 -4.29 10.45
CA ALA A 139 -8.92 -3.05 9.82
C ALA A 139 -10.30 -2.59 10.34
N GLU A 140 -11.29 -3.48 10.43
CA GLU A 140 -12.64 -3.16 10.91
C GLU A 140 -12.66 -2.70 12.37
N ARG A 141 -11.90 -3.36 13.26
CA ARG A 141 -11.78 -2.96 14.66
C ARG A 141 -11.35 -1.51 14.82
N TRP A 142 -10.50 -1.02 13.92
CA TRP A 142 -10.08 0.37 13.92
C TRP A 142 -11.26 1.31 13.63
N PHE A 143 -12.15 0.97 12.69
CA PHE A 143 -13.34 1.77 12.36
C PHE A 143 -14.43 1.70 13.42
N ASP A 144 -14.58 0.57 14.10
CA ASP A 144 -15.55 0.40 15.20
C ASP A 144 -15.10 1.07 16.51
N SER A 145 -13.80 1.37 16.62
CA SER A 145 -13.24 2.03 17.79
C SER A 145 -13.30 3.55 17.70
N ASP A 146 -13.67 4.22 18.81
CA ASP A 146 -13.60 5.70 18.97
C ASP A 146 -12.18 6.28 18.73
N THR A 147 -11.18 5.41 18.54
CA THR A 147 -9.79 5.73 18.19
C THR A 147 -9.62 6.39 16.82
N ALA A 148 -10.62 6.33 15.94
CA ALA A 148 -10.62 7.05 14.66
C ALA A 148 -10.56 8.58 14.84
N GLU A 149 -11.01 9.12 15.98
CA GLU A 149 -10.94 10.57 16.28
C GLU A 149 -9.64 11.00 16.97
N SER A 150 -8.89 10.08 17.58
CA SER A 150 -7.73 10.40 18.44
C SER A 150 -6.36 10.08 17.83
N SER A 151 -6.33 9.47 16.64
CA SER A 151 -5.08 9.02 16.01
C SER A 151 -4.42 10.11 15.17
N GLU A 152 -3.13 10.37 15.40
CA GLU A 152 -2.23 11.21 14.56
C GLU A 152 -2.00 10.63 13.14
N LEU A 153 -2.71 9.58 12.73
CA LEU A 153 -2.56 8.95 11.43
C LEU A 153 -3.02 9.89 10.29
N VAL A 154 -2.32 9.80 9.15
CA VAL A 154 -2.45 10.65 7.93
C VAL A 154 -3.87 10.60 7.29
N ILE A 155 -4.76 9.77 7.79
CA ILE A 155 -6.13 9.57 7.29
C ILE A 155 -7.10 10.52 8.01
N THR A 156 -6.82 11.82 8.01
CA THR A 156 -7.71 12.84 8.62
C THR A 156 -8.80 13.34 7.67
N ASN A 157 -8.91 12.77 6.46
CA ASN A 157 -9.89 13.19 5.46
C ASN A 157 -11.14 12.27 5.48
N ARG A 158 -12.33 12.88 5.66
CA ARG A 158 -13.64 12.20 5.54
C ARG A 158 -13.79 11.40 4.24
N GLN A 159 -13.20 11.87 3.14
CA GLN A 159 -13.18 11.14 1.87
C GLN A 159 -12.35 9.85 1.94
N ALA A 160 -11.18 9.90 2.59
CA ALA A 160 -10.33 8.72 2.74
C ALA A 160 -11.00 7.66 3.64
N SER A 161 -11.67 8.08 4.72
CA SER A 161 -12.46 7.19 5.58
C SER A 161 -13.58 6.45 4.82
N ARG A 162 -14.30 7.15 3.93
CA ARG A 162 -15.32 6.52 3.05
C ARG A 162 -14.72 5.51 2.10
N THR A 163 -13.65 5.88 1.40
CA THR A 163 -12.96 4.98 0.48
C THR A 163 -12.45 3.72 1.18
N LEU A 164 -11.94 3.83 2.40
CA LEU A 164 -11.53 2.66 3.18
C LEU A 164 -12.73 1.77 3.58
N SER A 165 -13.87 2.39 3.91
CA SER A 165 -15.12 1.66 4.19
C SER A 165 -15.62 0.90 2.96
N GLU A 166 -15.57 1.51 1.78
CA GLU A 166 -15.87 0.86 0.49
C GLU A 166 -14.97 -0.37 0.28
N TYR A 167 -13.66 -0.25 0.56
CA TYR A 167 -12.71 -1.36 0.46
C TYR A 167 -12.98 -2.49 1.45
N ILE A 168 -13.32 -2.17 2.70
CA ILE A 168 -13.70 -3.16 3.71
C ILE A 168 -14.89 -3.98 3.23
N ILE A 169 -15.95 -3.29 2.80
CA ILE A 169 -17.19 -3.95 2.38
C ILE A 169 -16.95 -4.77 1.11
N THR A 170 -16.15 -4.26 0.18
CA THR A 170 -15.80 -5.02 -1.03
C THR A 170 -15.02 -6.29 -0.66
N ALA A 171 -14.06 -6.22 0.26
CA ALA A 171 -13.35 -7.41 0.74
C ALA A 171 -14.29 -8.42 1.43
N ARG A 172 -15.27 -7.94 2.22
CA ARG A 172 -16.32 -8.78 2.83
C ARG A 172 -17.18 -9.50 1.79
N ILE A 173 -17.51 -8.85 0.68
CA ILE A 173 -18.22 -9.50 -0.44
C ILE A 173 -17.37 -10.65 -0.99
N TYR A 174 -16.10 -10.42 -1.33
CA TYR A 174 -15.22 -11.45 -1.85
C TYR A 174 -15.08 -12.66 -0.91
N LEU A 175 -14.87 -12.41 0.39
CA LEU A 175 -14.76 -13.48 1.38
C LEU A 175 -16.06 -14.26 1.53
N SER A 176 -17.20 -13.59 1.55
CA SER A 176 -18.53 -14.23 1.64
C SER A 176 -18.81 -15.10 0.41
N GLN A 177 -18.50 -14.61 -0.79
CA GLN A 177 -18.63 -15.37 -2.03
C GLN A 177 -17.69 -16.59 -2.05
N ALA A 178 -16.44 -16.43 -1.63
CA ALA A 178 -15.47 -17.52 -1.55
C ALA A 178 -15.90 -18.62 -0.56
N GLN A 179 -16.60 -18.25 0.52
CA GLN A 179 -17.17 -19.17 1.50
C GLN A 179 -18.53 -19.77 1.07
N GLY A 180 -19.12 -19.28 -0.03
CA GLY A 180 -20.45 -19.67 -0.49
C GLY A 180 -21.60 -19.08 0.34
N ASP A 181 -21.33 -18.10 1.20
CA ASP A 181 -22.34 -17.35 1.95
C ASP A 181 -22.89 -16.20 1.10
N TRP A 182 -23.66 -16.59 0.08
CA TRP A 182 -24.22 -15.65 -0.90
C TRP A 182 -25.23 -14.69 -0.29
N THR A 183 -25.92 -15.07 0.79
CA THR A 183 -26.86 -14.19 1.49
C THR A 183 -26.12 -13.02 2.11
N ARG A 184 -25.01 -13.27 2.83
CA ARG A 184 -24.18 -12.18 3.35
C ARG A 184 -23.55 -11.36 2.24
N ALA A 185 -23.11 -12.00 1.14
CA ALA A 185 -22.57 -11.28 0.00
C ALA A 185 -23.58 -10.24 -0.55
N VAL A 186 -24.86 -10.61 -0.71
CA VAL A 186 -25.92 -9.70 -1.15
C VAL A 186 -26.15 -8.55 -0.16
N ASP A 187 -26.16 -8.83 1.14
CA ASP A 187 -26.32 -7.77 2.15
C ASP A 187 -25.14 -6.78 2.14
N TYR A 188 -23.91 -7.26 1.95
CA TYR A 188 -22.74 -6.39 1.79
C TYR A 188 -22.79 -5.59 0.48
N CYS A 189 -23.24 -6.18 -0.63
CA CYS A 189 -23.46 -5.44 -1.88
C CYS A 189 -24.45 -4.28 -1.67
N ARG A 190 -25.56 -4.51 -0.96
CA ARG A 190 -26.53 -3.44 -0.63
C ARG A 190 -25.88 -2.29 0.15
N ARG A 191 -25.09 -2.63 1.18
CA ARG A 191 -24.34 -1.64 1.97
C ARG A 191 -23.33 -0.86 1.13
N LEU A 192 -22.68 -1.51 0.14
CA LEU A 192 -21.75 -0.85 -0.76
C LEU A 192 -22.44 0.19 -1.64
N PHE A 193 -23.64 -0.12 -2.14
CA PHE A 193 -24.46 0.81 -2.92
C PHE A 193 -24.92 2.03 -2.11
N GLU A 194 -25.23 1.86 -0.83
CA GLU A 194 -25.58 2.98 0.05
C GLU A 194 -24.40 3.93 0.31
N LEU A 195 -23.16 3.45 0.14
CA LEU A 195 -21.94 4.22 0.36
C LEU A 195 -21.37 4.88 -0.90
N THR A 196 -21.56 4.26 -2.07
CA THR A 196 -21.06 4.79 -3.34
C THR A 196 -21.95 5.92 -3.87
N THR A 197 -21.35 7.05 -4.24
CA THR A 197 -22.05 8.17 -4.89
C THR A 197 -22.11 7.99 -6.40
N GLU A 198 -23.09 8.62 -7.08
CA GLU A 198 -23.33 8.45 -8.52
C GLU A 198 -22.11 8.76 -9.41
N ASP A 199 -21.19 9.63 -8.97
CA ASP A 199 -20.00 10.02 -9.73
C ASP A 199 -18.83 9.00 -9.66
N GLN A 200 -18.93 7.96 -8.83
CA GLN A 200 -17.89 6.94 -8.64
C GLN A 200 -18.10 5.71 -9.54
N TYR A 201 -18.07 5.92 -10.87
CA TYR A 201 -18.38 4.89 -11.87
C TYR A 201 -17.59 3.58 -11.72
N TYR A 202 -16.32 3.63 -11.31
CA TYR A 202 -15.50 2.43 -11.13
C TYR A 202 -15.94 1.57 -9.93
N ALA A 203 -16.14 2.20 -8.77
CA ALA A 203 -16.57 1.50 -7.55
C ALA A 203 -17.98 0.92 -7.72
N ARG A 204 -18.86 1.67 -8.38
CA ARG A 204 -20.22 1.23 -8.70
C ARG A 204 -20.25 0.05 -9.67
N GLY A 205 -19.44 0.08 -10.74
CA GLY A 205 -19.34 -1.05 -11.67
C GLY A 205 -18.85 -2.33 -11.00
N ILE A 206 -17.92 -2.23 -10.04
CA ILE A 206 -17.50 -3.38 -9.22
C ILE A 206 -18.67 -3.87 -8.35
N ALA A 207 -19.40 -2.96 -7.69
CA ALA A 207 -20.54 -3.31 -6.85
C ALA A 207 -21.66 -4.02 -7.65
N GLU A 208 -22.00 -3.49 -8.83
CA GLU A 208 -22.99 -4.05 -9.75
C GLU A 208 -22.58 -5.45 -10.23
N PHE A 209 -21.33 -5.62 -10.66
CA PHE A 209 -20.80 -6.92 -11.05
C PHE A 209 -20.87 -7.96 -9.91
N LEU A 210 -20.41 -7.58 -8.72
CA LEU A 210 -20.40 -8.48 -7.56
C LEU A 210 -21.82 -8.81 -7.07
N ALA A 211 -22.74 -7.84 -7.13
CA ALA A 211 -24.14 -8.05 -6.80
C ALA A 211 -24.83 -8.98 -7.81
N GLY A 212 -24.66 -8.75 -9.11
CA GLY A 212 -25.20 -9.61 -10.17
C GLY A 212 -24.74 -11.06 -10.03
N PHE A 213 -23.44 -11.27 -9.75
CA PHE A 213 -22.88 -12.60 -9.50
C PHE A 213 -23.48 -13.26 -8.24
N SER A 214 -23.64 -12.50 -7.15
CA SER A 214 -24.22 -13.01 -5.90
C SER A 214 -25.71 -13.37 -6.06
N HIS A 215 -26.48 -12.53 -6.74
CA HIS A 215 -27.90 -12.77 -7.02
C HIS A 215 -28.11 -13.96 -7.97
N TRP A 216 -27.24 -14.11 -8.98
CA TRP A 216 -27.24 -15.28 -9.85
C TRP A 216 -27.01 -16.58 -9.05
N ALA A 217 -26.06 -16.57 -8.11
CA ALA A 217 -25.71 -17.75 -7.32
C ALA A 217 -26.84 -18.22 -6.37
N ILE A 218 -27.70 -17.31 -5.88
CA ILE A 218 -28.88 -17.66 -5.07
C ILE A 218 -30.14 -17.98 -5.90
N GLY A 219 -30.05 -17.93 -7.23
CA GLY A 219 -31.15 -18.24 -8.15
C GLY A 219 -32.11 -17.08 -8.41
N ASP A 220 -31.79 -15.86 -7.99
CA ASP A 220 -32.60 -14.66 -8.27
C ASP A 220 -32.18 -14.02 -9.60
N LEU A 221 -32.49 -14.74 -10.68
CA LEU A 221 -32.07 -14.40 -12.05
C LEU A 221 -32.69 -13.09 -12.57
N THR A 222 -33.84 -12.67 -12.01
CA THR A 222 -34.52 -11.43 -12.43
C THR A 222 -33.77 -10.22 -11.91
N VAL A 223 -33.35 -10.26 -10.64
CA VAL A 223 -32.55 -9.19 -10.02
C VAL A 223 -31.14 -9.18 -10.61
N ALA A 224 -30.53 -10.35 -10.82
CA ALA A 224 -29.20 -10.46 -11.43
C ALA A 224 -29.10 -9.84 -12.85
N TYR A 225 -30.20 -9.82 -13.61
CA TYR A 225 -30.23 -9.23 -14.96
C TYR A 225 -30.51 -7.71 -14.95
N GLN A 226 -31.07 -7.19 -13.86
CA GLN A 226 -31.41 -5.77 -13.70
C GLN A 226 -30.34 -4.96 -12.97
N THR A 227 -29.37 -5.65 -12.36
CA THR A 227 -28.22 -5.07 -11.66
C THR A 227 -27.07 -4.89 -12.64
#